data_AF-A0A968JP38-F1
#
_entry.id   AF-A0A968JP38-F1
#
_cell.length_a   1.000
_cell.length_b   1.000
_cell.length_c   1.000
_cell.angle_alpha   90.00
_cell.angle_beta   90.00
_cell.angle_gamma   90.00
#
_symmetry.space_group_name_H-M   'P 1'
#
loop_
_entity.id
_entity.type
_entity.pdbx_description
1 polymer ?
#
loop_
_entity_poly.entity_id
_entity_poly.type
_entity_poly.pdbx_seq_one_letter_code
_entity_poly.pdbx_strand_id
1 'polypeptide(L)'
;MELNAGNLKLIYEAGTIRTITLNNTEVIRMIYPAVRDQNWGTVPQEIVSENILKKDDHFSINLECRYREGEIDFHSYYTIIGSQNSEVTFEMKGESRSTFLKNRIGINVLLPVEEFQGKPYSVHSEKEIKETLFPDMISPEQPAVDIRALTWNMEGLGRMHLEFEGDVFEMEDQRNWTDASYKIYCTPLAIPFPVKIEKGTKVNQKITFRAVIQKTAVIENNTKESLTIDFTKEFNLPKIGIAHSSLNEELTKNETGILKQVGFDHYKADVKLFDENWREQLSLIIKEADKLGLLLDLNLHTGSEYTYETDQFIAFAKNHTIPLSSLSLFDGKTRKTSLVLINEIISKLRKHFGNSLKIGGGVDAYFAELNRYRPPVDKLDFISYTICPQVHAFDNQSLVENIAGQRYTVESAHKLFNHIPVHISAITLRQRFNVVATGPEEPVTPGRLPSQVDVRQPVLFTGAWTAGSLKTMAESGANQVNYFETKGWRGIIQGDKPSPNPELFNSQSGEIFPVYHVFREALSIKESRVFIRSAQLL
;
A
#
# COMPACT_ATOMS: atom_id res chain seq x y z
N MET A 1 -16.45 -17.99 -4.90
CA MET A 1 -16.97 -19.19 -5.58
C MET A 1 -15.87 -19.82 -6.40
N GLU A 2 -15.62 -21.12 -6.25
CA GLU A 2 -14.65 -21.84 -7.08
C GLU A 2 -15.25 -22.20 -8.46
N LEU A 3 -14.45 -22.07 -9.51
CA LEU A 3 -14.80 -22.34 -10.91
C LEU A 3 -13.67 -23.09 -11.62
N ASN A 4 -14.01 -23.82 -12.68
CA ASN A 4 -13.02 -24.51 -13.52
C ASN A 4 -13.16 -24.12 -14.98
N ALA A 5 -12.03 -24.01 -15.67
CA ALA A 5 -11.95 -23.86 -17.12
C ALA A 5 -10.88 -24.83 -17.64
N GLY A 6 -11.29 -26.03 -18.05
CA GLY A 6 -10.37 -27.12 -18.35
C GLY A 6 -9.50 -27.46 -17.13
N ASN A 7 -8.19 -27.20 -17.23
CA ASN A 7 -7.23 -27.46 -16.14
C ASN A 7 -6.99 -26.25 -15.23
N LEU A 8 -7.64 -25.11 -15.51
CA LEU A 8 -7.54 -23.92 -14.68
C LEU A 8 -8.58 -23.98 -13.56
N LYS A 9 -8.14 -23.67 -12.33
CA LYS A 9 -9.03 -23.42 -11.20
C LYS A 9 -9.05 -21.92 -10.89
N LEU A 10 -10.24 -21.38 -10.66
CA LEU A 10 -10.43 -19.95 -10.45
C LEU A 10 -11.26 -19.68 -9.19
N ILE A 11 -10.97 -18.57 -8.52
CA ILE A 11 -11.84 -18.00 -7.50
C ILE A 11 -12.56 -16.80 -8.09
N TYR A 12 -13.89 -16.84 -8.09
CA TYR A 12 -14.75 -15.72 -8.47
C TYR A 12 -15.40 -15.08 -7.25
N GLU A 13 -15.42 -13.76 -7.20
CA GLU A 13 -16.05 -12.97 -6.14
C GLU A 13 -16.56 -11.63 -6.71
N ALA A 14 -17.87 -11.40 -6.62
CA ALA A 14 -18.52 -10.11 -6.90
C ALA A 14 -18.00 -9.40 -8.17
N GLY A 15 -18.07 -10.05 -9.32
CA GLY A 15 -17.62 -9.49 -10.60
C GLY A 15 -16.11 -9.56 -10.87
N THR A 16 -15.33 -10.11 -9.94
CA THR A 16 -13.86 -10.23 -10.02
C THR A 16 -13.43 -11.69 -10.08
N ILE A 17 -12.43 -11.99 -10.91
CA ILE A 17 -11.65 -13.23 -10.79
C ILE A 17 -10.50 -12.94 -9.84
N ARG A 18 -10.53 -13.53 -8.63
CA ARG A 18 -9.57 -13.30 -7.54
C ARG A 18 -8.29 -14.11 -7.61
N THR A 19 -8.27 -15.19 -8.39
CA THR A 19 -7.08 -16.02 -8.64
C THR A 19 -7.38 -16.94 -9.82
N ILE A 20 -6.38 -17.20 -10.66
CA ILE A 20 -6.35 -18.32 -11.60
C ILE A 20 -5.12 -19.16 -11.27
N THR A 21 -5.31 -20.46 -11.04
CA THR A 21 -4.24 -21.41 -10.77
C THR A 21 -4.22 -22.53 -11.79
N LEU A 22 -3.03 -23.04 -12.08
CA LEU A 22 -2.78 -24.23 -12.88
C LEU A 22 -1.87 -25.16 -12.06
N ASN A 23 -2.32 -26.39 -11.78
CA ASN A 23 -1.62 -27.33 -10.89
C ASN A 23 -1.22 -26.71 -9.54
N ASN A 24 -2.12 -25.92 -8.94
CA ASN A 24 -1.92 -25.16 -7.69
C ASN A 24 -0.88 -24.03 -7.73
N THR A 25 -0.22 -23.78 -8.87
CA THR A 25 0.60 -22.58 -9.08
C THR A 25 -0.28 -21.44 -9.56
N GLU A 26 -0.11 -20.26 -8.96
CA GLU A 26 -0.84 -19.07 -9.35
C GLU A 26 -0.29 -18.48 -10.66
N VAL A 27 -1.14 -18.37 -11.67
CA VAL A 27 -0.74 -17.87 -13.00
C VAL A 27 -1.31 -16.48 -13.29
N ILE A 28 -2.42 -16.12 -12.65
CA ILE A 28 -3.00 -14.77 -12.65
C ILE A 28 -3.51 -14.49 -11.23
N ARG A 29 -3.09 -13.37 -10.65
CA ARG A 29 -3.55 -12.92 -9.33
C ARG A 29 -4.96 -12.38 -9.40
N MET A 30 -5.29 -11.55 -10.37
CA MET A 30 -6.64 -10.98 -10.43
C MET A 30 -7.02 -10.52 -11.83
N ILE A 31 -8.30 -10.60 -12.18
CA ILE A 31 -8.88 -9.88 -13.32
C ILE A 31 -10.13 -9.16 -12.82
N TYR A 32 -10.12 -7.83 -12.90
CA TYR A 32 -11.18 -7.00 -12.34
C TYR A 32 -11.40 -5.69 -13.12
N PRO A 33 -12.64 -5.21 -13.22
CA PRO A 33 -12.93 -3.88 -13.76
C PRO A 33 -12.65 -2.79 -12.74
N ALA A 34 -12.23 -1.61 -13.20
CA ALA A 34 -12.12 -0.41 -12.36
C ALA A 34 -12.63 0.83 -13.08
N VAL A 35 -13.40 1.64 -12.36
CA VAL A 35 -13.75 3.02 -12.71
C VAL A 35 -13.05 3.93 -11.70
N ARG A 36 -12.19 4.82 -12.20
CA ARG A 36 -11.40 5.77 -11.40
C ARG A 36 -11.77 7.20 -11.76
N ASP A 37 -12.13 7.97 -10.74
CA ASP A 37 -12.41 9.40 -10.85
C ASP A 37 -11.15 10.21 -11.20
N GLN A 38 -11.29 11.55 -11.25
CA GLN A 38 -10.18 12.48 -11.52
C GLN A 38 -9.07 12.47 -10.46
N ASN A 39 -9.37 12.01 -9.25
CA ASN A 39 -8.45 11.95 -8.11
C ASN A 39 -7.94 10.52 -7.85
N TRP A 40 -8.13 9.59 -8.79
CA TRP A 40 -7.79 8.17 -8.64
C TRP A 40 -8.60 7.40 -7.58
N GLY A 41 -9.71 7.96 -7.08
CA GLY A 41 -10.68 7.23 -6.26
C GLY A 41 -11.33 6.10 -7.05
N THR A 42 -11.55 4.94 -6.43
CA THR A 42 -12.26 3.81 -7.05
C THR A 42 -13.74 3.94 -6.80
N VAL A 43 -14.52 4.13 -7.87
CA VAL A 43 -15.98 4.13 -7.77
C VAL A 43 -16.46 2.72 -7.45
N PRO A 44 -17.26 2.51 -6.39
CA PRO A 44 -17.79 1.20 -6.04
C PRO A 44 -18.62 0.58 -7.16
N GLN A 45 -18.50 -0.74 -7.32
CA GLN A 45 -19.30 -1.52 -8.24
C GLN A 45 -20.62 -1.95 -7.57
N GLU A 46 -21.75 -1.61 -8.19
CA GLU A 46 -23.07 -2.12 -7.84
C GLU A 46 -23.47 -3.18 -8.87
N ILE A 47 -23.61 -4.44 -8.45
CA ILE A 47 -24.11 -5.52 -9.31
C ILE A 47 -25.64 -5.43 -9.35
N VAL A 48 -26.20 -5.11 -10.51
CA VAL A 48 -27.65 -4.99 -10.75
C VAL A 48 -28.27 -6.35 -11.02
N SER A 49 -27.60 -7.16 -11.83
CA SER A 49 -28.01 -8.54 -12.09
C SER A 49 -26.78 -9.42 -12.34
N GLU A 50 -26.89 -10.69 -11.96
CA GLU A 50 -25.84 -11.69 -12.10
C GLU A 50 -26.47 -13.03 -12.48
N ASN A 51 -25.99 -13.63 -13.56
CA ASN A 51 -26.38 -14.96 -14.00
C ASN A 51 -25.14 -15.83 -14.18
N ILE A 52 -25.10 -16.95 -13.45
CA ILE A 52 -23.95 -17.85 -13.39
C ILE A 52 -24.38 -19.24 -13.87
N LEU A 53 -23.73 -19.72 -14.92
CA LEU A 53 -23.81 -21.09 -15.42
C LEU A 53 -22.49 -21.78 -15.13
N LYS A 54 -22.46 -22.63 -14.11
CA LYS A 54 -21.30 -23.42 -13.73
C LYS A 54 -21.48 -24.88 -14.15
N LYS A 55 -20.46 -25.46 -14.78
CA LYS A 55 -20.29 -26.90 -15.03
C LYS A 55 -18.96 -27.36 -14.44
N ASP A 56 -18.62 -28.63 -14.62
CA ASP A 56 -17.45 -29.23 -13.99
C ASP A 56 -16.13 -28.71 -14.56
N ASP A 57 -16.08 -28.43 -15.87
CA ASP A 57 -14.89 -28.05 -16.64
C ASP A 57 -15.03 -26.73 -17.42
N HIS A 58 -16.17 -26.05 -17.30
CA HIS A 58 -16.43 -24.76 -17.95
C HIS A 58 -17.49 -23.94 -17.20
N PHE A 59 -17.54 -22.64 -17.49
CA PHE A 59 -18.55 -21.75 -16.93
C PHE A 59 -18.84 -20.56 -17.83
N SER A 60 -19.98 -19.90 -17.60
CA SER A 60 -20.31 -18.59 -18.14
C SER A 60 -20.96 -17.74 -17.06
N ILE A 61 -20.51 -16.49 -16.91
CA ILE A 61 -21.07 -15.51 -15.99
C ILE A 61 -21.43 -14.27 -16.81
N ASN A 62 -22.65 -13.78 -16.64
CA ASN A 62 -23.11 -12.53 -17.23
C ASN A 62 -23.52 -11.60 -16.10
N LEU A 63 -22.98 -10.38 -16.12
CA LEU A 63 -23.20 -9.36 -15.09
C LEU A 63 -23.73 -8.09 -15.74
N GLU A 64 -24.66 -7.44 -15.06
CA GLU A 64 -24.99 -6.03 -15.28
C GLU A 64 -24.54 -5.24 -14.06
N CYS A 65 -23.75 -4.19 -14.24
CA CYS A 65 -23.22 -3.40 -13.14
C CYS A 65 -23.35 -1.90 -13.38
N ARG A 66 -23.46 -1.14 -12.28
CA ARG A 66 -23.40 0.32 -12.28
C ARG A 66 -22.31 0.83 -11.35
N TYR A 67 -21.69 1.92 -11.76
CA TYR A 67 -20.69 2.66 -11.00
C TYR A 67 -21.23 4.08 -10.82
N ARG A 68 -21.53 4.45 -9.58
CA ARG A 68 -22.16 5.75 -9.25
C ARG A 68 -21.47 6.42 -8.07
N GLU A 69 -20.89 7.59 -8.33
CA GLU A 69 -20.31 8.46 -7.30
C GLU A 69 -20.16 9.89 -7.84
N GLY A 70 -20.74 10.87 -7.12
CA GLY A 70 -20.80 12.25 -7.62
C GLY A 70 -21.46 12.34 -9.00
N GLU A 71 -20.76 12.93 -9.96
CA GLU A 71 -21.20 13.07 -11.36
C GLU A 71 -21.03 11.78 -12.18
N ILE A 72 -20.34 10.76 -11.65
CA ILE A 72 -20.08 9.52 -12.36
C ILE A 72 -21.34 8.66 -12.36
N ASP A 73 -21.85 8.34 -13.55
CA ASP A 73 -22.84 7.28 -13.79
C ASP A 73 -22.37 6.48 -15.01
N PHE A 74 -21.74 5.33 -14.75
CA PHE A 74 -21.26 4.41 -15.78
C PHE A 74 -21.97 3.07 -15.64
N HIS A 75 -22.54 2.59 -16.74
CA HIS A 75 -23.25 1.32 -16.80
C HIS A 75 -22.49 0.34 -17.67
N SER A 76 -22.45 -0.92 -17.24
CA SER A 76 -21.61 -1.93 -17.87
C SER A 76 -22.25 -3.31 -17.83
N TYR A 77 -21.96 -4.08 -18.87
CA TYR A 77 -22.23 -5.49 -18.96
C TYR A 77 -20.91 -6.24 -19.03
N TYR A 78 -20.78 -7.31 -18.24
CA TYR A 78 -19.62 -8.18 -18.28
C TYR A 78 -20.01 -9.59 -18.68
N THR A 79 -19.19 -10.20 -19.54
CA THR A 79 -19.32 -11.61 -19.92
C THR A 79 -18.00 -12.30 -19.61
N ILE A 80 -18.04 -13.24 -18.66
CA ILE A 80 -16.86 -14.02 -18.25
C ILE A 80 -17.10 -15.48 -18.63
N ILE A 81 -16.23 -16.04 -19.46
CA ILE A 81 -16.38 -17.41 -19.97
C ILE A 81 -15.10 -18.17 -19.68
N GLY A 82 -15.21 -19.28 -18.96
CA GLY A 82 -14.16 -20.28 -18.85
C GLY A 82 -14.51 -21.49 -19.71
N SER A 83 -13.62 -21.91 -20.61
CA SER A 83 -13.83 -23.05 -21.50
C SER A 83 -13.04 -24.29 -21.07
N GLN A 84 -13.49 -25.45 -21.53
CA GLN A 84 -12.81 -26.74 -21.32
C GLN A 84 -11.36 -26.79 -21.87
N ASN A 85 -10.97 -25.84 -22.73
CA ASN A 85 -9.65 -25.78 -23.34
C ASN A 85 -8.62 -24.95 -22.54
N SER A 86 -8.87 -24.72 -21.24
CA SER A 86 -7.98 -23.91 -20.39
C SER A 86 -7.84 -22.46 -20.90
N GLU A 87 -8.97 -21.90 -21.33
CA GLU A 87 -9.10 -20.52 -21.79
C GLU A 87 -10.17 -19.79 -20.97
N VAL A 88 -9.87 -18.56 -20.58
CA VAL A 88 -10.76 -17.67 -19.83
C VAL A 88 -10.85 -16.34 -20.56
N THR A 89 -12.06 -15.94 -20.94
CA THR A 89 -12.36 -14.62 -21.51
C THR A 89 -13.07 -13.75 -20.47
N PHE A 90 -12.66 -12.50 -20.37
CA PHE A 90 -13.33 -11.46 -19.58
C PHE A 90 -13.64 -10.28 -20.51
N GLU A 91 -14.90 -10.11 -20.89
CA GLU A 91 -15.38 -9.05 -21.77
C GLU A 91 -16.16 -8.00 -20.97
N MET A 92 -15.94 -6.72 -21.26
CA MET A 92 -16.69 -5.57 -20.75
C MET A 92 -17.29 -4.79 -21.92
N LYS A 93 -18.58 -4.45 -21.82
CA LYS A 93 -19.26 -3.46 -22.69
C LYS A 93 -19.95 -2.45 -21.80
N GLY A 94 -19.46 -1.22 -21.80
CA GLY A 94 -20.00 -0.15 -20.96
C GLY A 94 -20.34 1.12 -21.71
N GLU A 95 -21.17 1.95 -21.09
CA GLU A 95 -21.63 3.23 -21.61
C GLU A 95 -21.71 4.27 -20.47
N SER A 96 -21.19 5.47 -20.76
CA SER A 96 -21.32 6.63 -19.87
C SER A 96 -22.74 7.18 -19.91
N ARG A 97 -23.44 7.22 -18.79
CA ARG A 97 -24.82 7.75 -18.70
C ARG A 97 -24.87 9.22 -18.31
N SER A 98 -23.76 9.74 -17.80
CA SER A 98 -23.49 11.16 -17.54
C SER A 98 -22.18 11.60 -18.22
N THR A 99 -21.86 12.89 -18.15
CA THR A 99 -20.58 13.45 -18.58
C THR A 99 -19.73 13.73 -17.33
N PHE A 100 -18.49 13.23 -17.27
CA PHE A 100 -17.61 13.39 -16.11
C PHE A 100 -16.12 13.33 -16.47
N LEU A 101 -15.25 13.58 -15.49
CA LEU A 101 -13.79 13.42 -15.60
C LEU A 101 -13.36 12.07 -15.03
N LYS A 102 -12.51 11.35 -15.76
CA LYS A 102 -11.96 10.06 -15.36
C LYS A 102 -10.44 10.04 -15.47
N ASN A 103 -9.79 9.26 -14.60
CA ASN A 103 -8.42 8.80 -14.85
C ASN A 103 -8.41 7.41 -15.49
N ARG A 104 -9.38 6.55 -15.18
CA ARG A 104 -9.42 5.18 -15.72
C ARG A 104 -10.83 4.61 -15.79
N ILE A 105 -11.13 3.92 -16.89
CA ILE A 105 -12.25 2.97 -16.99
C ILE A 105 -11.72 1.79 -17.78
N GLY A 106 -11.71 0.60 -17.19
CA GLY A 106 -11.27 -0.59 -17.90
C GLY A 106 -10.99 -1.80 -17.03
N ILE A 107 -10.63 -2.90 -17.68
CA ILE A 107 -10.22 -4.16 -17.06
C ILE A 107 -8.74 -4.06 -16.67
N ASN A 108 -8.40 -4.54 -15.47
CA ASN A 108 -7.03 -4.67 -14.99
C ASN A 108 -6.72 -6.15 -14.78
N VAL A 109 -5.48 -6.54 -15.05
CA VAL A 109 -4.96 -7.88 -14.76
C VAL A 109 -3.78 -7.76 -13.80
N LEU A 110 -3.80 -8.54 -12.72
CA LEU A 110 -2.69 -8.63 -11.77
C LEU A 110 -1.95 -9.96 -11.97
N LEU A 111 -0.62 -9.90 -12.01
CA LEU A 111 0.27 -11.06 -12.01
C LEU A 111 0.95 -11.15 -10.63
N PRO A 112 1.02 -12.34 -10.00
CA PRO A 112 1.68 -12.51 -8.72
C PRO A 112 3.19 -12.23 -8.84
N VAL A 113 3.81 -11.61 -7.84
CA VAL A 113 5.24 -11.27 -7.92
C VAL A 113 6.10 -12.52 -7.82
N GLU A 114 5.72 -13.43 -6.92
CA GLU A 114 6.52 -14.59 -6.52
C GLU A 114 6.85 -15.53 -7.69
N GLU A 115 5.91 -15.69 -8.62
CA GLU A 115 6.06 -16.57 -9.79
C GLU A 115 6.74 -15.89 -10.98
N PHE A 116 6.85 -14.55 -10.96
CA PHE A 116 7.23 -13.75 -12.13
C PHE A 116 8.52 -12.95 -11.96
N GLN A 117 8.92 -12.60 -10.73
CA GLN A 117 10.10 -11.75 -10.46
C GLN A 117 11.36 -12.27 -11.18
N GLY A 118 11.98 -11.42 -12.00
CA GLY A 118 13.19 -11.75 -12.76
C GLY A 118 13.00 -12.77 -13.90
N LYS A 119 11.77 -13.27 -14.14
CA LYS A 119 11.48 -14.27 -15.18
C LYS A 119 11.31 -13.62 -16.56
N PRO A 120 11.62 -14.35 -17.65
CA PRO A 120 11.44 -13.85 -19.01
C PRO A 120 9.99 -13.88 -19.48
N TYR A 121 9.64 -12.89 -20.28
CA TYR A 121 8.37 -12.84 -21.02
C TYR A 121 8.53 -12.06 -22.33
N SER A 122 7.57 -12.24 -23.23
CA SER A 122 7.50 -11.49 -24.49
C SER A 122 6.32 -10.54 -24.45
N VAL A 123 6.57 -9.28 -24.81
CA VAL A 123 5.56 -8.25 -25.05
C VAL A 123 5.27 -8.21 -26.54
N HIS A 124 4.00 -8.41 -26.91
CA HIS A 124 3.54 -8.33 -28.29
C HIS A 124 2.80 -7.00 -28.45
N SER A 125 3.28 -6.17 -29.37
CA SER A 125 2.66 -4.92 -29.78
C SER A 125 2.15 -5.06 -31.22
N GLU A 126 1.58 -3.99 -31.79
CA GLU A 126 1.21 -3.98 -33.21
C GLU A 126 2.41 -4.03 -34.16
N LYS A 127 3.59 -3.57 -33.70
CA LYS A 127 4.76 -3.38 -34.55
C LYS A 127 5.79 -4.49 -34.39
N GLU A 128 5.93 -5.00 -33.17
CA GLU A 128 6.99 -5.94 -32.83
C GLU A 128 6.63 -6.84 -31.65
N ILE A 129 7.40 -7.92 -31.53
CA ILE A 129 7.46 -8.76 -30.34
C ILE A 129 8.82 -8.51 -29.69
N LYS A 130 8.82 -8.12 -28.42
CA LYS A 130 10.03 -7.84 -27.64
C LYS A 130 10.15 -8.79 -26.46
N GLU A 131 11.28 -9.48 -26.35
CA GLU A 131 11.63 -10.26 -25.16
C GLU A 131 12.23 -9.37 -24.09
N THR A 132 11.84 -9.58 -22.83
CA THR A 132 12.32 -8.83 -21.68
C THR A 132 12.14 -9.67 -20.39
N LEU A 133 12.55 -9.12 -19.25
CA LEU A 133 12.39 -9.73 -17.93
C LEU A 133 11.41 -8.92 -17.09
N PHE A 134 10.64 -9.59 -16.24
CA PHE A 134 9.95 -8.90 -15.15
C PHE A 134 10.99 -8.26 -14.22
N PRO A 135 10.76 -7.02 -13.74
CA PRO A 135 11.72 -6.34 -12.89
C PRO A 135 12.03 -7.14 -11.62
N ASP A 136 13.30 -7.46 -11.40
CA ASP A 136 13.76 -8.04 -10.13
C ASP A 136 13.56 -7.02 -9.00
N MET A 137 14.13 -5.83 -9.18
CA MET A 137 13.93 -4.65 -8.35
C MET A 137 12.69 -3.88 -8.77
N ILE A 138 12.09 -3.12 -7.83
CA ILE A 138 10.91 -2.31 -8.13
C ILE A 138 11.23 -1.26 -9.20
N SER A 139 10.58 -1.35 -10.35
CA SER A 139 10.74 -0.37 -11.44
C SER A 139 9.90 0.88 -11.17
N PRO A 140 10.45 2.11 -11.19
CA PRO A 140 9.64 3.33 -11.08
C PRO A 140 8.85 3.64 -12.35
N GLU A 141 9.27 3.06 -13.48
CA GLU A 141 8.68 3.21 -14.82
C GLU A 141 7.86 1.98 -15.22
N GLN A 142 7.02 2.13 -16.25
CA GLN A 142 6.24 1.01 -16.83
C GLN A 142 7.18 -0.11 -17.34
N PRO A 143 7.11 -1.33 -16.79
CA PRO A 143 7.96 -2.43 -17.27
C PRO A 143 7.68 -2.86 -18.72
N ALA A 144 6.46 -2.62 -19.20
CA ALA A 144 6.03 -2.86 -20.57
C ALA A 144 4.98 -1.83 -20.98
N VAL A 145 5.02 -1.42 -22.25
CA VAL A 145 4.08 -0.48 -22.87
C VAL A 145 3.58 -1.05 -24.20
N ASP A 146 2.54 -0.45 -24.78
CA ASP A 146 1.96 -0.84 -26.08
C ASP A 146 1.57 -2.33 -26.16
N ILE A 147 1.02 -2.88 -25.07
CA ILE A 147 0.69 -4.29 -24.93
C ILE A 147 -0.58 -4.63 -25.72
N ARG A 148 -0.45 -5.58 -26.65
CA ARG A 148 -1.56 -6.33 -27.29
C ARG A 148 -1.65 -7.76 -26.75
N ALA A 149 -0.51 -8.38 -26.47
CA ALA A 149 -0.48 -9.64 -25.77
C ALA A 149 0.82 -9.81 -24.97
N LEU A 150 0.78 -10.65 -23.94
CA LEU A 150 1.95 -11.14 -23.24
C LEU A 150 2.04 -12.66 -23.39
N THR A 151 3.25 -13.19 -23.55
CA THR A 151 3.49 -14.63 -23.46
C THR A 151 4.65 -14.93 -22.54
N TRP A 152 4.51 -15.97 -21.72
CA TRP A 152 5.58 -16.46 -20.86
C TRP A 152 5.48 -17.99 -20.74
N ASN A 153 6.57 -18.62 -20.34
CA ASN A 153 6.60 -20.05 -20.03
C ASN A 153 6.79 -20.21 -18.53
N MET A 154 6.05 -21.15 -17.93
CA MET A 154 6.26 -21.55 -16.54
C MET A 154 6.78 -22.98 -16.54
N GLU A 155 7.91 -23.17 -15.87
CA GLU A 155 8.59 -24.46 -15.78
C GLU A 155 7.65 -25.53 -15.21
N GLY A 156 7.59 -26.69 -15.88
CA GLY A 156 6.71 -27.79 -15.48
C GLY A 156 5.21 -27.60 -15.79
N LEU A 157 4.75 -26.40 -16.18
CA LEU A 157 3.35 -26.13 -16.46
C LEU A 157 3.06 -25.99 -17.96
N GLY A 158 3.80 -25.11 -18.65
CA GLY A 158 3.62 -24.85 -20.07
C GLY A 158 3.62 -23.37 -20.43
N ARG A 159 3.04 -23.05 -21.58
CA ARG A 159 3.05 -21.69 -22.16
C ARG A 159 1.76 -20.97 -21.84
N MET A 160 1.88 -19.77 -21.29
CA MET A 160 0.76 -18.88 -21.03
C MET A 160 0.69 -17.80 -22.12
N HIS A 161 -0.53 -17.41 -22.45
CA HIS A 161 -0.81 -16.34 -23.39
C HIS A 161 -1.94 -15.48 -22.85
N LEU A 162 -1.72 -14.17 -22.79
CA LEU A 162 -2.68 -13.19 -22.31
C LEU A 162 -2.86 -12.10 -23.36
N GLU A 163 -4.05 -12.01 -23.93
CA GLU A 163 -4.39 -11.13 -25.04
C GLU A 163 -5.34 -10.02 -24.58
N PHE A 164 -5.14 -8.81 -25.13
CA PHE A 164 -5.84 -7.59 -24.74
C PHE A 164 -6.46 -6.91 -25.96
N GLU A 165 -7.77 -6.65 -25.89
CA GLU A 165 -8.54 -5.98 -26.94
C GLU A 165 -9.27 -4.75 -26.37
N GLY A 166 -9.46 -3.73 -27.21
CA GLY A 166 -10.34 -2.59 -26.93
C GLY A 166 -9.67 -1.32 -26.39
N ASP A 167 -8.41 -1.37 -25.97
CA ASP A 167 -7.58 -0.20 -25.63
C ASP A 167 -6.09 -0.55 -25.75
N VAL A 168 -5.19 0.40 -25.57
CA VAL A 168 -3.76 0.16 -25.39
C VAL A 168 -3.49 -0.12 -23.91
N PHE A 169 -2.76 -1.21 -23.64
CA PHE A 169 -2.41 -1.60 -22.28
C PHE A 169 -0.93 -1.36 -22.00
N GLU A 170 -0.62 -1.13 -20.74
CA GLU A 170 0.75 -1.07 -20.21
C GLU A 170 0.82 -1.74 -18.85
N MET A 171 2.03 -1.98 -18.38
CA MET A 171 2.30 -2.62 -17.10
C MET A 171 2.84 -1.61 -16.09
N GLU A 172 2.39 -1.67 -14.84
CA GLU A 172 3.00 -1.02 -13.68
C GLU A 172 3.50 -2.08 -12.71
N ASP A 173 4.66 -1.82 -12.14
CA ASP A 173 5.15 -2.52 -10.97
C ASP A 173 4.46 -1.95 -9.71
N GLN A 174 3.35 -2.56 -9.28
CA GLN A 174 2.57 -2.02 -8.18
C GLN A 174 3.23 -2.20 -6.81
N ARG A 175 4.36 -2.89 -6.73
CA ARG A 175 5.18 -2.94 -5.52
C ARG A 175 5.63 -1.53 -5.10
N ASN A 176 5.68 -0.55 -6.02
CA ASN A 176 5.86 0.87 -5.68
C ASN A 176 4.82 1.38 -4.67
N TRP A 177 3.62 0.82 -4.69
CA TRP A 177 2.49 1.16 -3.84
C TRP A 177 2.28 0.14 -2.71
N THR A 178 3.22 -0.78 -2.52
CA THR A 178 3.11 -1.93 -1.59
C THR A 178 2.09 -2.98 -2.03
N ASP A 179 1.59 -2.94 -3.27
CA ASP A 179 0.79 -4.06 -3.76
C ASP A 179 1.69 -5.19 -4.25
N ALA A 180 1.39 -6.43 -3.87
CA ALA A 180 2.21 -7.60 -4.21
C ALA A 180 1.89 -8.15 -5.62
N SER A 181 1.89 -7.28 -6.63
CA SER A 181 1.57 -7.63 -8.02
C SER A 181 2.24 -6.75 -9.07
N TYR A 182 2.38 -7.29 -10.27
CA TYR A 182 2.49 -6.50 -11.50
C TYR A 182 1.09 -6.27 -12.05
N LYS A 183 0.74 -5.03 -12.39
CA LYS A 183 -0.59 -4.69 -12.94
C LYS A 183 -0.48 -4.34 -14.39
N ILE A 184 -1.34 -4.95 -15.19
CA ILE A 184 -1.57 -4.56 -16.57
C ILE A 184 -2.90 -3.82 -16.62
N TYR A 185 -2.89 -2.64 -17.22
CA TYR A 185 -4.04 -1.75 -17.26
C TYR A 185 -4.04 -0.91 -18.53
N CYS A 186 -5.18 -0.28 -18.76
CA CYS A 186 -5.38 0.80 -19.72
C CYS A 186 -6.01 2.00 -18.98
N THR A 187 -6.06 3.20 -19.53
CA THR A 187 -5.36 3.71 -20.71
C THR A 187 -3.94 4.18 -20.29
N PRO A 188 -2.93 4.23 -21.18
CA PRO A 188 -1.55 4.55 -20.81
C PRO A 188 -1.37 5.87 -20.04
N LEU A 189 -0.51 5.88 -19.03
CA LEU A 189 -0.24 7.05 -18.17
C LEU A 189 0.47 8.19 -18.90
N ALA A 190 1.09 7.92 -20.04
CA ALA A 190 1.68 8.94 -20.89
C ALA A 190 0.62 9.86 -21.55
N ILE A 191 -0.65 9.43 -21.59
CA ILE A 191 -1.75 10.23 -22.12
C ILE A 191 -2.23 11.19 -21.02
N PRO A 192 -2.45 12.50 -21.32
CA PRO A 192 -2.92 13.46 -20.32
C PRO A 192 -4.21 13.03 -19.62
N PHE A 193 -4.22 13.17 -18.30
CA PHE A 193 -5.36 12.89 -17.42
C PHE A 193 -5.51 14.00 -16.36
N PRO A 194 -6.72 14.20 -15.79
CA PRO A 194 -7.97 13.49 -16.09
C PRO A 194 -8.52 13.83 -17.48
N VAL A 195 -9.27 12.91 -18.07
CA VAL A 195 -9.93 13.09 -19.37
C VAL A 195 -11.45 13.14 -19.22
N LYS A 196 -12.10 14.02 -19.98
CA LYS A 196 -13.55 14.11 -20.03
C LYS A 196 -14.13 12.97 -20.85
N ILE A 197 -15.11 12.25 -20.30
CA ILE A 197 -15.94 11.29 -21.01
C ILE A 197 -17.34 11.89 -21.17
N GLU A 198 -17.84 11.93 -22.41
CA GLU A 198 -19.18 12.47 -22.68
C GLU A 198 -20.25 11.39 -22.47
N LYS A 199 -21.45 11.82 -22.07
CA LYS A 199 -22.63 10.96 -22.06
C LYS A 199 -22.83 10.26 -23.41
N GLY A 200 -23.10 8.97 -23.38
CA GLY A 200 -23.24 8.08 -24.54
C GLY A 200 -21.91 7.49 -25.03
N THR A 201 -20.76 7.87 -24.46
CA THR A 201 -19.47 7.25 -24.82
C THR A 201 -19.48 5.77 -24.43
N LYS A 202 -19.13 4.90 -25.39
CA LYS A 202 -19.04 3.45 -25.18
C LYS A 202 -17.60 3.02 -24.94
N VAL A 203 -17.40 2.09 -24.02
CA VAL A 203 -16.10 1.49 -23.70
C VAL A 203 -16.25 -0.02 -23.81
N ASN A 204 -15.51 -0.64 -24.73
CA ASN A 204 -15.54 -2.08 -24.94
C ASN A 204 -14.12 -2.63 -24.80
N GLN A 205 -13.95 -3.67 -23.98
CA GLN A 205 -12.65 -4.30 -23.75
C GLN A 205 -12.82 -5.79 -23.57
N LYS A 206 -11.79 -6.56 -23.94
CA LYS A 206 -11.79 -8.00 -23.75
C LYS A 206 -10.39 -8.48 -23.42
N ILE A 207 -10.29 -9.30 -22.38
CA ILE A 207 -9.08 -10.01 -21.99
C ILE A 207 -9.29 -11.49 -22.28
N THR A 208 -8.31 -12.12 -22.93
CA THR A 208 -8.32 -13.57 -23.13
C THR A 208 -7.05 -14.19 -22.58
N PHE A 209 -7.18 -15.03 -21.56
CA PHE A 209 -6.10 -15.82 -21.00
C PHE A 209 -6.18 -17.26 -21.49
N ARG A 210 -5.07 -17.82 -21.96
CA ARG A 210 -4.96 -19.21 -22.44
C ARG A 210 -3.72 -19.87 -21.83
N ALA A 211 -3.90 -21.11 -21.35
CA ALA A 211 -2.79 -21.96 -20.91
C ALA A 211 -2.62 -23.15 -21.86
N VAL A 212 -1.47 -23.20 -22.55
CA VAL A 212 -1.06 -24.36 -23.36
C VAL A 212 -0.18 -25.26 -22.51
N ILE A 213 -0.78 -26.32 -22.02
CA ILE A 213 -0.20 -27.18 -20.98
C ILE A 213 0.79 -28.16 -21.62
N GLN A 214 1.98 -28.26 -21.02
CA GLN A 214 2.92 -29.33 -21.38
C GLN A 214 2.45 -30.64 -20.73
N LYS A 215 2.41 -31.72 -21.51
CA LYS A 215 1.89 -33.04 -21.10
C LYS A 215 2.71 -33.76 -20.02
N THR A 216 3.61 -33.08 -19.33
CA THR A 216 4.41 -33.64 -18.25
C THR A 216 3.57 -33.77 -16.97
N ALA A 217 3.83 -34.85 -16.24
CA ALA A 217 2.97 -35.42 -15.20
C ALA A 217 2.32 -34.39 -14.28
N VAL A 218 1.02 -34.62 -13.99
CA VAL A 218 0.31 -34.04 -12.86
C VAL A 218 1.23 -34.15 -11.65
N ILE A 219 1.79 -33.04 -11.20
CA ILE A 219 2.46 -33.01 -9.91
C ILE A 219 1.31 -33.08 -8.91
N GLU A 220 1.03 -34.29 -8.40
CA GLU A 220 0.23 -34.45 -7.19
C GLU A 220 1.02 -33.83 -6.04
N ASN A 221 0.99 -32.49 -5.95
CA ASN A 221 1.40 -31.80 -4.74
C ASN A 221 0.30 -32.03 -3.71
N ASN A 222 0.39 -33.19 -3.08
CA ASN A 222 -0.25 -33.48 -1.80
C ASN A 222 0.56 -32.75 -0.72
N THR A 223 0.70 -31.43 -0.86
CA THR A 223 1.38 -30.59 0.11
C THR A 223 0.46 -30.48 1.31
N LYS A 224 0.68 -31.35 2.30
CA LYS A 224 0.30 -30.98 3.67
C LYS A 224 0.91 -29.61 3.92
N GLU A 225 0.09 -28.63 4.23
CA GLU A 225 0.56 -27.34 4.75
C GLU A 225 1.39 -27.64 5.99
N SER A 226 2.72 -27.69 5.80
CA SER A 226 3.66 -27.93 6.88
C SER A 226 4.22 -26.59 7.30
N LEU A 227 4.10 -26.30 8.60
CA LEU A 227 4.66 -25.10 9.19
C LEU A 227 6.09 -25.41 9.63
N THR A 228 7.05 -24.98 8.82
CA THR A 228 8.47 -25.14 9.14
C THR A 228 9.04 -23.83 9.63
N ILE A 229 9.69 -23.87 10.79
CA ILE A 229 10.46 -22.76 11.34
C ILE A 229 11.92 -22.98 10.95
N ASP A 230 12.49 -22.03 10.23
CA ASP A 230 13.90 -22.02 9.87
C ASP A 230 14.72 -21.39 11.00
N PHE A 231 15.20 -22.23 11.90
CA PHE A 231 16.06 -21.82 13.01
C PHE A 231 17.45 -21.35 12.59
N THR A 232 17.81 -21.45 11.30
CA THR A 232 19.11 -20.97 10.80
C THR A 232 19.09 -19.50 10.39
N LYS A 233 17.91 -18.90 10.25
CA LYS A 233 17.76 -17.48 9.89
C LYS A 233 17.16 -16.71 11.05
N GLU A 234 17.94 -15.79 11.58
CA GLU A 234 17.61 -14.96 12.73
C GLU A 234 17.50 -13.50 12.31
N PHE A 235 16.46 -12.83 12.79
CA PHE A 235 16.19 -11.41 12.55
C PHE A 235 15.95 -10.68 13.86
N ASN A 236 16.24 -9.40 13.87
CA ASN A 236 15.89 -8.50 14.96
C ASN A 236 14.61 -7.75 14.58
N LEU A 237 13.77 -7.47 15.57
CA LEU A 237 12.69 -6.52 15.36
C LEU A 237 13.28 -5.12 15.04
N PRO A 238 12.66 -4.35 14.13
CA PRO A 238 12.97 -2.93 14.00
C PRO A 238 12.64 -2.21 15.32
N LYS A 239 13.15 -0.99 15.51
CA LYS A 239 12.58 -0.11 16.54
C LYS A 239 11.12 0.17 16.22
N ILE A 240 10.21 -0.01 17.17
CA ILE A 240 8.77 0.16 16.95
C ILE A 240 8.30 1.40 17.70
N GLY A 241 7.76 2.37 16.96
CA GLY A 241 7.19 3.60 17.48
C GLY A 241 5.67 3.66 17.35
N ILE A 242 5.09 4.58 18.13
CA ILE A 242 3.67 4.94 18.09
C ILE A 242 3.51 6.42 17.75
N ALA A 243 2.53 6.79 16.92
CA ALA A 243 2.36 8.17 16.48
C ALA A 243 1.46 9.00 17.41
N HIS A 244 1.68 10.32 17.40
CA HIS A 244 0.81 11.29 18.02
C HIS A 244 -0.62 11.23 17.47
N SER A 245 -1.61 11.43 18.34
CA SER A 245 -3.02 11.35 17.98
C SER A 245 -3.49 12.59 17.23
N SER A 246 -4.31 12.38 16.20
CA SER A 246 -4.97 13.44 15.45
C SER A 246 -6.05 14.18 16.27
N LEU A 247 -6.40 13.72 17.47
CA LEU A 247 -7.44 14.35 18.31
C LEU A 247 -6.99 15.68 18.94
N ASN A 248 -5.72 16.08 18.84
CA ASN A 248 -5.17 17.32 19.42
C ASN A 248 -5.55 17.52 20.91
N GLU A 249 -5.72 16.42 21.64
CA GLU A 249 -6.06 16.40 23.05
C GLU A 249 -5.02 15.62 23.83
N GLU A 250 -4.52 16.22 24.90
CA GLU A 250 -3.50 15.63 25.76
C GLU A 250 -3.92 14.24 26.30
N LEU A 251 -2.98 13.30 26.32
CA LEU A 251 -3.18 12.00 26.96
C LEU A 251 -3.55 12.14 28.45
N THR A 252 -4.62 11.47 28.88
CA THR A 252 -5.00 11.39 30.29
C THR A 252 -4.02 10.50 31.08
N LYS A 253 -4.12 10.53 32.42
CA LYS A 253 -3.32 9.63 33.26
C LYS A 253 -3.63 8.14 32.98
N ASN A 254 -4.89 7.82 32.72
CA ASN A 254 -5.32 6.46 32.42
C ASN A 254 -4.76 6.00 31.06
N GLU A 255 -4.96 6.80 30.02
CA GLU A 255 -4.42 6.54 28.67
C GLU A 255 -2.90 6.38 28.69
N THR A 256 -2.18 7.27 29.39
CA THR A 256 -0.72 7.18 29.56
C THR A 256 -0.32 5.87 30.26
N GLY A 257 -1.05 5.48 31.31
CA GLY A 257 -0.78 4.25 32.06
C GLY A 257 -0.96 2.99 31.21
N ILE A 258 -1.98 2.95 30.36
CA ILE A 258 -2.24 1.84 29.42
C ILE A 258 -1.14 1.77 28.35
N LEU A 259 -0.81 2.90 27.72
CA LEU A 259 0.18 2.96 26.64
C LEU A 259 1.59 2.59 27.10
N LYS A 260 1.98 2.97 28.33
CA LYS A 260 3.28 2.61 28.91
C LYS A 260 3.50 1.10 29.06
N GLN A 261 2.44 0.32 29.22
CA GLN A 261 2.56 -1.13 29.36
C GLN A 261 2.99 -1.82 28.06
N VAL A 262 2.89 -1.14 26.91
CA VAL A 262 3.26 -1.70 25.61
C VAL A 262 4.77 -1.73 25.41
N GLY A 263 5.49 -0.71 25.88
CA GLY A 263 6.96 -0.65 25.79
C GLY A 263 7.50 -0.22 24.43
N PHE A 264 6.83 0.71 23.72
CA PHE A 264 7.34 1.31 22.47
C PHE A 264 8.72 1.93 22.64
N ASP A 265 9.51 1.98 21.56
CA ASP A 265 10.89 2.50 21.60
C ASP A 265 10.97 4.03 21.45
N HIS A 266 9.97 4.63 20.80
CA HIS A 266 9.92 6.07 20.54
C HIS A 266 8.49 6.55 20.26
N TYR A 267 8.30 7.86 20.34
CA TYR A 267 7.07 8.55 20.04
C TYR A 267 7.21 9.37 18.77
N LYS A 268 6.38 9.09 17.76
CA LYS A 268 6.47 9.74 16.46
C LYS A 268 5.53 10.92 16.36
N ALA A 269 5.99 12.04 15.82
CA ALA A 269 5.14 13.19 15.56
C ALA A 269 5.55 13.93 14.28
N ASP A 270 4.60 14.64 13.67
CA ASP A 270 4.85 15.53 12.55
C ASP A 270 4.61 16.98 13.00
N VAL A 271 5.53 17.88 12.69
CA VAL A 271 5.41 19.32 12.97
C VAL A 271 5.65 20.10 11.68
N LYS A 272 4.71 20.98 11.35
CA LYS A 272 4.78 21.87 10.18
C LYS A 272 5.15 23.27 10.64
N LEU A 273 6.35 23.73 10.34
CA LEU A 273 6.87 25.00 10.84
C LEU A 273 6.22 26.24 10.20
N PHE A 274 5.47 26.04 9.13
CA PHE A 274 4.67 27.06 8.48
C PHE A 274 3.25 27.19 9.05
N ASP A 275 2.83 26.29 9.96
CA ASP A 275 1.55 26.41 10.66
C ASP A 275 1.68 27.41 11.83
N GLU A 276 0.77 28.37 11.97
CA GLU A 276 0.87 29.41 13.00
C GLU A 276 1.00 28.86 14.44
N ASN A 277 0.36 27.72 14.71
CA ASN A 277 0.29 27.08 16.03
C ASN A 277 1.34 25.96 16.24
N TRP A 278 2.41 25.91 15.44
CA TRP A 278 3.37 24.81 15.50
C TRP A 278 4.08 24.70 16.87
N ARG A 279 4.24 25.82 17.59
CA ARG A 279 4.91 25.85 18.92
C ARG A 279 4.05 25.22 19.98
N GLU A 280 2.76 25.52 19.98
CA GLU A 280 1.77 24.95 20.88
C GLU A 280 1.63 23.44 20.64
N GLN A 281 1.57 23.05 19.36
CA GLN A 281 1.56 21.64 18.96
C GLN A 281 2.84 20.91 19.43
N LEU A 282 4.02 21.45 19.14
CA LEU A 282 5.28 20.84 19.57
C LEU A 282 5.39 20.78 21.09
N SER A 283 4.92 21.78 21.82
CA SER A 283 4.91 21.77 23.29
C SER A 283 4.01 20.66 23.84
N LEU A 284 2.84 20.44 23.25
CA LEU A 284 1.96 19.32 23.59
C LEU A 284 2.63 17.98 23.31
N ILE A 285 3.24 17.83 22.12
CA ILE A 285 3.96 16.62 21.71
C ILE A 285 5.11 16.30 22.69
N ILE A 286 5.92 17.29 23.07
CA ILE A 286 7.01 17.12 24.05
C ILE A 286 6.44 16.66 25.40
N LYS A 287 5.36 17.31 25.87
CA LYS A 287 4.71 16.95 27.13
C LYS A 287 4.18 15.51 27.13
N GLU A 288 3.63 15.05 26.01
CA GLU A 288 3.18 13.66 25.87
C GLU A 288 4.33 12.67 25.78
N ALA A 289 5.40 13.01 25.06
CA ALA A 289 6.63 12.21 25.02
C ALA A 289 7.19 12.00 26.43
N ASP A 290 7.28 13.08 27.23
CA ASP A 290 7.72 13.04 28.63
C ASP A 290 6.78 12.18 29.49
N LYS A 291 5.46 12.34 29.32
CA LYS A 291 4.47 11.51 30.02
C LYS A 291 4.64 10.04 29.72
N LEU A 292 4.89 9.68 28.46
CA LEU A 292 5.12 8.31 28.01
C LEU A 292 6.51 7.81 28.39
N GLY A 293 7.46 8.70 28.65
CA GLY A 293 8.87 8.37 28.89
C GLY A 293 9.60 7.96 27.61
N LEU A 294 9.22 8.54 26.48
CA LEU A 294 9.73 8.19 25.15
C LEU A 294 10.47 9.36 24.52
N LEU A 295 11.48 9.04 23.70
CA LEU A 295 12.13 10.01 22.83
C LEU A 295 11.31 10.22 21.55
N LEU A 296 11.47 11.38 20.92
CA LEU A 296 10.75 11.83 19.73
C LEU A 296 11.46 11.42 18.43
N ASP A 297 10.73 10.70 17.58
CA ASP A 297 10.99 10.61 16.14
C ASP A 297 10.20 11.73 15.45
N LEU A 298 10.87 12.85 15.16
CA LEU A 298 10.20 14.07 14.72
C LEU A 298 10.32 14.26 13.21
N ASN A 299 9.19 14.26 12.52
CA ASN A 299 9.09 14.72 11.14
C ASN A 299 8.89 16.24 11.12
N LEU A 300 9.84 16.97 10.57
CA LEU A 300 9.83 18.43 10.46
C LEU A 300 9.52 18.84 9.03
N HIS A 301 8.44 19.59 8.83
CA HIS A 301 8.05 20.13 7.53
C HIS A 301 8.29 21.62 7.45
N THR A 302 9.04 22.06 6.44
CA THR A 302 9.30 23.47 6.16
C THR A 302 8.47 23.97 4.98
N GLY A 303 7.97 25.19 5.02
CA GLY A 303 7.33 25.92 3.94
C GLY A 303 8.34 26.61 3.03
N SER A 304 7.89 27.66 2.35
CA SER A 304 8.74 28.43 1.43
C SER A 304 9.82 29.24 2.14
N GLU A 305 9.65 29.55 3.43
CA GLU A 305 10.61 30.29 4.25
C GLU A 305 11.47 29.36 5.11
N TYR A 306 11.83 28.19 4.57
CA TYR A 306 12.48 27.08 5.28
C TYR A 306 13.68 27.48 6.16
N THR A 307 14.49 28.46 5.73
CA THR A 307 15.60 28.97 6.53
C THR A 307 15.13 29.70 7.78
N TYR A 308 14.19 30.64 7.65
CA TYR A 308 13.64 31.38 8.78
C TYR A 308 12.88 30.46 9.72
N GLU A 309 12.02 29.60 9.18
CA GLU A 309 11.25 28.62 9.94
C GLU A 309 12.16 27.69 10.76
N THR A 310 13.24 27.18 10.16
CA THR A 310 14.23 26.35 10.87
C THR A 310 14.93 27.15 11.98
N ASP A 311 15.31 28.41 11.72
CA ASP A 311 15.96 29.25 12.72
C ASP A 311 15.02 29.51 13.92
N GLN A 312 13.71 29.63 13.66
CA GLN A 312 12.67 29.74 14.70
C GLN A 312 12.48 28.43 15.49
N PHE A 313 12.56 27.28 14.82
CA PHE A 313 12.58 25.97 15.49
C PHE A 313 13.80 25.82 16.41
N ILE A 314 14.99 26.18 15.93
CA ILE A 314 16.22 26.17 16.74
C ILE A 314 16.11 27.16 17.91
N ALA A 315 15.53 28.35 17.70
CA ALA A 315 15.30 29.31 18.79
C ALA A 315 14.35 28.76 19.86
N PHE A 316 13.32 28.03 19.45
CA PHE A 316 12.43 27.32 20.38
C PHE A 316 13.19 26.22 21.15
N ALA A 317 13.98 25.40 20.44
CA ALA A 317 14.77 24.31 21.01
C ALA A 317 15.89 24.77 21.98
N LYS A 318 16.35 26.01 21.87
CA LYS A 318 17.28 26.59 22.87
C LYS A 318 16.62 26.82 24.24
N ASN A 319 15.31 27.03 24.26
CA ASN A 319 14.55 27.33 25.47
C ASN A 319 13.76 26.12 26.00
N HIS A 320 13.70 25.03 25.23
CA HIS A 320 12.94 23.83 25.55
C HIS A 320 13.79 22.59 25.28
N THR A 321 13.86 21.66 26.23
CA THR A 321 14.51 20.38 25.98
C THR A 321 13.58 19.54 25.11
N ILE A 322 14.01 19.28 23.87
CA ILE A 322 13.28 18.40 22.95
C ILE A 322 13.95 17.02 23.01
N PRO A 323 13.28 15.98 23.55
CA PRO A 323 13.90 14.67 23.76
C PRO A 323 13.97 13.87 22.44
N LEU A 324 14.80 14.26 21.48
CA LEU A 324 14.85 13.65 20.14
C LEU A 324 15.60 12.30 20.12
N SER A 325 15.01 11.28 19.49
CA SER A 325 15.72 10.07 19.02
C SER A 325 16.20 10.21 17.58
N SER A 326 15.37 10.83 16.74
CA SER A 326 15.61 11.01 15.31
C SER A 326 14.82 12.21 14.79
N LEU A 327 15.28 12.78 13.68
CA LEU A 327 14.61 13.88 13.01
C LEU A 327 14.62 13.65 11.49
N SER A 328 13.46 13.73 10.86
CA SER A 328 13.33 13.71 9.39
C SER A 328 12.94 15.10 8.90
N LEU A 329 13.52 15.54 7.78
CA LEU A 329 13.25 16.86 7.22
C LEU A 329 12.56 16.77 5.86
N PHE A 330 11.43 17.45 5.69
CA PHE A 330 10.67 17.46 4.43
C PHE A 330 10.26 18.88 4.04
N ASP A 331 10.19 19.13 2.74
CA ASP A 331 9.46 20.27 2.21
C ASP A 331 7.95 20.03 2.37
N GLY A 332 7.21 20.99 2.91
CA GLY A 332 5.80 20.87 3.28
C GLY A 332 4.86 20.76 2.09
N LYS A 333 5.25 21.32 0.93
CA LYS A 333 4.46 21.30 -0.29
C LYS A 333 4.69 20.01 -1.09
N THR A 334 5.96 19.71 -1.36
CA THR A 334 6.37 18.58 -2.19
C THR A 334 6.50 17.28 -1.42
N ARG A 335 6.53 17.34 -0.09
CA ARG A 335 6.69 16.20 0.83
C ARG A 335 7.99 15.43 0.62
N LYS A 336 9.02 16.11 0.13
CA LYS A 336 10.31 15.54 -0.27
C LYS A 336 11.46 16.24 0.45
N THR A 337 12.51 15.51 0.75
CA THR A 337 13.77 16.09 1.23
C THR A 337 14.60 16.53 0.03
N SER A 338 14.62 17.83 -0.27
CA SER A 338 15.36 18.38 -1.40
C SER A 338 16.87 18.47 -1.14
N LEU A 339 17.67 18.51 -2.23
CA LEU A 339 19.11 18.79 -2.13
C LEU A 339 19.40 20.13 -1.41
N VAL A 340 18.52 21.13 -1.60
CA VAL A 340 18.62 22.42 -0.91
C VAL A 340 18.45 22.24 0.59
N LEU A 341 17.40 21.53 1.03
CA LEU A 341 17.20 21.23 2.45
C LEU A 341 18.37 20.43 3.04
N ILE A 342 18.88 19.46 2.30
CA ILE A 342 20.03 18.64 2.71
C ILE A 342 21.28 19.49 2.93
N ASN A 343 21.56 20.44 2.03
CA ASN A 343 22.77 21.24 2.10
C ASN A 343 22.68 22.35 3.15
N GLU A 344 21.55 23.05 3.21
CA GLU A 344 21.40 24.28 3.98
C GLU A 344 20.89 24.04 5.40
N ILE A 345 19.97 23.07 5.59
CA ILE A 345 19.26 22.90 6.85
C ILE A 345 19.85 21.79 7.72
N ILE A 346 20.23 20.65 7.16
CA ILE A 346 20.81 19.55 7.95
C ILE A 346 22.07 20.00 8.71
N SER A 347 22.94 20.77 8.06
CA SER A 347 24.15 21.30 8.70
C SER A 347 23.83 22.22 9.88
N LYS A 348 22.78 23.05 9.78
CA LYS A 348 22.30 23.91 10.87
C LYS A 348 21.75 23.08 12.03
N LEU A 349 20.92 22.07 11.73
CA LEU A 349 20.35 21.19 12.74
C LEU A 349 21.45 20.41 13.49
N ARG A 350 22.43 19.83 12.78
CA ARG A 350 23.57 19.15 13.40
C ARG A 350 24.42 20.09 14.27
N LYS A 351 24.60 21.35 13.87
CA LYS A 351 25.32 22.34 14.68
C LYS A 351 24.62 22.61 16.02
N HIS A 352 23.28 22.56 16.06
CA HIS A 352 22.52 22.81 17.27
C HIS A 352 22.34 21.55 18.14
N PHE A 353 21.88 20.44 17.56
CA PHE A 353 21.55 19.21 18.28
C PHE A 353 22.73 18.24 18.42
N GLY A 354 23.85 18.51 17.75
CA GLY A 354 25.03 17.65 17.74
C GLY A 354 25.01 16.60 16.63
N ASN A 355 26.18 16.03 16.36
CA ASN A 355 26.36 15.02 15.30
C ASN A 355 25.85 13.62 15.68
N SER A 356 25.51 13.38 16.95
CA SER A 356 24.96 12.10 17.42
C SER A 356 23.48 11.94 17.09
N LEU A 357 22.74 13.05 16.91
CA LEU A 357 21.34 12.99 16.48
C LEU A 357 21.25 12.41 15.07
N LYS A 358 20.38 11.41 14.91
CA LYS A 358 20.07 10.81 13.61
C LYS A 358 19.16 11.73 12.82
N ILE A 359 19.65 12.25 11.70
CA ILE A 359 18.90 13.12 10.80
C ILE A 359 18.75 12.45 9.45
N GLY A 360 17.51 12.22 9.03
CA GLY A 360 17.18 11.56 7.78
C GLY A 360 16.26 12.39 6.90
N GLY A 361 15.82 11.76 5.81
CA GLY A 361 14.97 12.37 4.80
C GLY A 361 14.42 11.32 3.85
N GLY A 362 13.91 11.73 2.69
CA GLY A 362 13.26 10.87 1.72
C GLY A 362 11.97 11.53 1.25
N VAL A 363 10.86 10.82 1.42
CA VAL A 363 9.51 11.32 1.13
C VAL A 363 8.57 11.07 2.29
N ASP A 364 7.66 11.99 2.54
CA ASP A 364 6.55 11.82 3.49
C ASP A 364 5.31 11.20 2.80
N ALA A 365 5.56 10.27 1.87
CA ALA A 365 4.61 9.64 0.95
C ALA A 365 5.00 8.17 0.66
N TYR A 366 4.55 7.56 -0.43
CA TYR A 366 4.82 6.15 -0.72
C TYR A 366 6.23 5.92 -1.26
N PHE A 367 6.61 4.64 -1.32
CA PHE A 367 7.83 4.23 -2.00
C PHE A 367 7.83 4.63 -3.48
N ALA A 368 6.66 4.71 -4.13
CA ALA A 368 6.51 5.22 -5.50
C ALA A 368 7.17 6.60 -5.68
N GLU A 369 6.90 7.53 -4.77
CA GLU A 369 7.49 8.87 -4.79
C GLU A 369 8.98 8.81 -4.52
N LEU A 370 9.45 7.98 -3.57
CA LEU A 370 10.87 7.82 -3.26
C LEU A 370 11.67 7.18 -4.42
N ASN A 371 11.07 6.22 -5.10
CA ASN A 371 11.73 5.51 -6.20
C ASN A 371 11.85 6.39 -7.44
N ARG A 372 10.84 7.25 -7.69
CA ARG A 372 10.85 8.28 -8.74
C ARG A 372 11.71 9.49 -8.36
N TYR A 373 11.72 9.86 -7.08
CA TYR A 373 12.51 10.96 -6.52
C TYR A 373 13.56 10.41 -5.54
N ARG A 374 14.77 10.19 -6.04
CA ARG A 374 15.88 9.63 -5.27
C ARG A 374 16.79 10.75 -4.73
N PRO A 375 16.60 11.25 -3.50
CA PRO A 375 17.47 12.29 -2.96
C PRO A 375 18.89 11.73 -2.70
N PRO A 376 19.93 12.58 -2.80
CA PRO A 376 21.28 12.17 -2.40
C PRO A 376 21.33 11.92 -0.89
N VAL A 377 22.11 10.93 -0.48
CA VAL A 377 22.08 10.42 0.89
C VAL A 377 23.35 10.68 1.70
N ASP A 378 24.37 11.33 1.13
CA ASP A 378 25.69 11.48 1.76
C ASP A 378 25.67 12.21 3.13
N LYS A 379 24.62 13.00 3.39
CA LYS A 379 24.42 13.74 4.65
C LYS A 379 23.27 13.20 5.51
N LEU A 380 22.58 12.17 5.04
CA LEU A 380 21.45 11.52 5.72
C LEU A 380 21.94 10.32 6.51
N ASP A 381 21.45 10.18 7.74
CA ASP A 381 21.68 8.99 8.57
C ASP A 381 20.75 7.84 8.20
N PHE A 382 19.62 8.12 7.53
CA PHE A 382 18.61 7.15 7.11
C PHE A 382 17.73 7.71 5.99
N ILE A 383 17.09 6.81 5.23
CA ILE A 383 16.03 7.15 4.26
C ILE A 383 14.66 6.76 4.81
N SER A 384 13.63 7.54 4.46
CA SER A 384 12.28 7.40 4.99
C SER A 384 11.19 7.49 3.92
N TYR A 385 10.14 6.68 4.10
CA TYR A 385 8.87 6.71 3.37
C TYR A 385 7.74 6.08 4.20
N THR A 386 6.53 6.04 3.66
CA THR A 386 5.32 5.51 4.32
C THR A 386 4.71 4.34 3.56
N ILE A 387 3.93 3.51 4.26
CA ILE A 387 3.28 2.32 3.71
C ILE A 387 1.78 2.36 4.06
N CYS A 388 0.93 2.06 3.07
CA CYS A 388 -0.43 1.62 3.29
C CYS A 388 -0.79 0.48 2.31
N PRO A 389 -1.57 -0.54 2.74
CA PRO A 389 -1.90 -1.70 1.90
C PRO A 389 -3.14 -1.48 1.00
N GLN A 390 -3.66 -0.25 0.90
CA GLN A 390 -4.99 0.04 0.35
C GLN A 390 -4.98 1.07 -0.80
N VAL A 391 -3.95 1.07 -1.65
CA VAL A 391 -3.88 2.01 -2.78
C VAL A 391 -4.85 1.59 -3.89
N HIS A 392 -4.88 0.30 -4.23
CA HIS A 392 -5.65 -0.19 -5.38
C HIS A 392 -6.84 -1.09 -5.04
N ALA A 393 -6.74 -1.89 -3.98
CA ALA A 393 -7.78 -2.78 -3.50
C ALA A 393 -8.00 -2.58 -1.99
N PHE A 394 -9.20 -2.89 -1.51
CA PHE A 394 -9.66 -2.53 -0.16
C PHE A 394 -10.28 -3.70 0.61
N ASP A 395 -10.34 -4.89 0.04
CA ASP A 395 -10.85 -6.08 0.72
C ASP A 395 -9.77 -6.72 1.60
N ASN A 396 -10.20 -7.49 2.60
CA ASN A 396 -9.30 -8.09 3.58
C ASN A 396 -8.25 -9.02 2.95
N GLN A 397 -8.61 -9.74 1.89
CA GLN A 397 -7.68 -10.66 1.23
C GLN A 397 -6.55 -9.88 0.57
N SER A 398 -6.85 -8.81 -0.16
CA SER A 398 -5.83 -7.94 -0.75
C SER A 398 -4.94 -7.26 0.30
N LEU A 399 -5.48 -6.85 1.44
CA LEU A 399 -4.64 -6.30 2.53
C LEU A 399 -3.63 -7.33 3.06
N VAL A 400 -4.01 -8.61 3.12
CA VAL A 400 -3.11 -9.71 3.54
C VAL A 400 -2.08 -10.01 2.46
N GLU A 401 -2.48 -10.13 1.19
CA GLU A 401 -1.58 -10.33 0.05
C GLU A 401 -0.52 -9.22 -0.03
N ASN A 402 -0.92 -7.97 0.19
CA ASN A 402 -0.07 -6.79 0.15
C ASN A 402 0.97 -6.70 1.29
N ILE A 403 0.91 -7.58 2.29
CA ILE A 403 1.98 -7.66 3.30
C ILE A 403 3.33 -7.99 2.63
N ALA A 404 3.34 -8.85 1.61
CA ALA A 404 4.57 -9.18 0.86
C ALA A 404 5.15 -7.94 0.17
N GLY A 405 4.31 -7.02 -0.28
CA GLY A 405 4.70 -5.73 -0.87
C GLY A 405 5.62 -4.90 0.01
N GLN A 406 5.43 -4.97 1.33
CA GLN A 406 6.24 -4.23 2.30
C GLN A 406 7.70 -4.69 2.33
N ARG A 407 7.95 -5.98 2.05
CA ARG A 407 9.30 -6.52 1.96
C ARG A 407 10.03 -5.92 0.77
N TYR A 408 9.37 -5.93 -0.39
CA TYR A 408 9.96 -5.50 -1.65
C TYR A 408 10.39 -4.02 -1.61
N THR A 409 9.62 -3.16 -0.93
CA THR A 409 9.94 -1.73 -0.80
C THR A 409 11.16 -1.51 0.10
N VAL A 410 11.29 -2.23 1.21
CA VAL A 410 12.45 -2.11 2.11
C VAL A 410 13.72 -2.66 1.46
N GLU A 411 13.66 -3.85 0.84
CA GLU A 411 14.79 -4.42 0.10
C GLU A 411 15.24 -3.52 -1.06
N SER A 412 14.28 -2.86 -1.72
CA SER A 412 14.56 -1.87 -2.77
C SER A 412 15.18 -0.60 -2.22
N ALA A 413 14.69 -0.07 -1.10
CA ALA A 413 15.29 1.09 -0.44
C ALA A 413 16.75 0.83 -0.06
N HIS A 414 17.05 -0.33 0.55
CA HIS A 414 18.42 -0.71 0.90
C HIS A 414 19.37 -0.66 -0.30
N LYS A 415 18.98 -1.27 -1.43
CA LYS A 415 19.81 -1.28 -2.64
C LYS A 415 19.92 0.10 -3.31
N LEU A 416 18.83 0.88 -3.34
CA LEU A 416 18.81 2.19 -4.00
C LEU A 416 19.56 3.28 -3.24
N PHE A 417 19.68 3.15 -1.92
CA PHE A 417 20.24 4.18 -1.05
C PHE A 417 21.50 3.71 -0.30
N ASN A 418 22.34 2.91 -0.95
CA ASN A 418 23.65 2.46 -0.45
C ASN A 418 23.61 1.81 0.94
N HIS A 419 22.54 1.06 1.24
CA HIS A 419 22.35 0.36 2.51
C HIS A 419 22.40 1.26 3.76
N ILE A 420 22.12 2.56 3.63
CA ILE A 420 21.83 3.38 4.81
C ILE A 420 20.56 2.85 5.49
N PRO A 421 20.40 3.06 6.81
CA PRO A 421 19.20 2.66 7.52
C PRO A 421 17.88 3.08 6.84
N VAL A 422 16.90 2.18 6.84
CA VAL A 422 15.57 2.42 6.26
C VAL A 422 14.55 2.58 7.38
N HIS A 423 13.91 3.74 7.43
CA HIS A 423 12.85 4.06 8.38
C HIS A 423 11.50 4.09 7.66
N ILE A 424 10.48 3.45 8.23
CA ILE A 424 9.10 3.58 7.75
C ILE A 424 8.37 4.53 8.68
N SER A 425 8.24 5.79 8.25
CA SER A 425 7.72 6.88 9.11
C SER A 425 6.24 6.75 9.44
N ALA A 426 5.49 5.95 8.67
CA ALA A 426 4.13 5.55 9.00
C ALA A 426 3.74 4.25 8.28
N ILE A 427 3.15 3.32 9.03
CA ILE A 427 2.45 2.14 8.53
C ILE A 427 1.01 2.24 9.05
N THR A 428 0.07 2.46 8.13
CA THR A 428 -1.36 2.64 8.43
C THR A 428 -2.21 1.79 7.51
N LEU A 429 -3.45 1.47 7.92
CA LEU A 429 -4.37 0.74 7.05
C LEU A 429 -4.81 1.61 5.87
N ARG A 430 -5.18 2.87 6.12
CA ARG A 430 -5.58 3.82 5.08
C ARG A 430 -4.46 4.81 4.79
N GLN A 431 -4.49 5.35 3.58
CA GLN A 431 -3.59 6.44 3.19
C GLN A 431 -3.79 7.66 4.09
N ARG A 432 -2.70 8.37 4.40
CA ARG A 432 -2.77 9.60 5.22
C ARG A 432 -3.27 10.81 4.43
N PHE A 433 -3.00 10.84 3.13
CA PHE A 433 -3.47 11.81 2.16
C PHE A 433 -3.31 11.24 0.75
N ASN A 434 -3.94 11.85 -0.24
CA ASN A 434 -3.82 11.45 -1.64
C ASN A 434 -2.69 12.25 -2.33
N VAL A 435 -1.52 11.64 -2.46
CA VAL A 435 -0.33 12.28 -3.06
C VAL A 435 -0.43 12.45 -4.59
N VAL A 436 -1.36 11.73 -5.25
CA VAL A 436 -1.56 11.77 -6.71
C VAL A 436 -2.88 12.40 -7.13
N ALA A 437 -3.56 13.11 -6.22
CA ALA A 437 -4.77 13.85 -6.55
C ALA A 437 -4.48 14.91 -7.63
N THR A 438 -5.41 15.08 -8.58
CA THR A 438 -5.32 16.11 -9.63
C THR A 438 -6.22 17.31 -9.36
N GLY A 439 -7.27 17.11 -8.57
CA GLY A 439 -8.17 18.13 -8.06
C GLY A 439 -7.99 18.40 -6.56
N PRO A 440 -8.80 19.31 -5.99
CA PRO A 440 -8.80 19.56 -4.56
C PRO A 440 -9.20 18.30 -3.78
N GLU A 441 -8.72 18.20 -2.54
CA GLU A 441 -9.17 17.17 -1.60
C GLU A 441 -10.67 17.34 -1.36
N GLU A 442 -11.40 16.22 -1.34
CA GLU A 442 -12.84 16.27 -1.09
C GLU A 442 -13.10 16.77 0.34
N PRO A 443 -14.09 17.67 0.51
CA PRO A 443 -14.46 18.12 1.84
C PRO A 443 -14.98 16.92 2.66
N VAL A 444 -14.73 16.93 3.96
CA VAL A 444 -15.28 15.93 4.87
C VAL A 444 -16.81 16.06 4.85
N THR A 445 -17.48 15.10 4.21
CA THR A 445 -18.94 15.07 4.15
C THR A 445 -19.52 14.75 5.54
N PRO A 446 -20.44 15.57 6.06
CA PRO A 446 -21.14 15.27 7.32
C PRO A 446 -21.75 13.86 7.27
N GLY A 447 -21.55 13.08 8.33
CA GLY A 447 -22.05 11.69 8.39
C GLY A 447 -21.18 10.66 7.67
N ARG A 448 -19.95 10.99 7.28
CA ARG A 448 -18.93 10.02 6.85
C ARG A 448 -17.71 10.07 7.76
N LEU A 449 -16.98 8.95 7.84
CA LEU A 449 -15.67 8.93 8.48
C LEU A 449 -14.65 9.66 7.60
N PRO A 450 -13.63 10.31 8.19
CA PRO A 450 -12.48 10.83 7.43
C PRO A 450 -11.83 9.73 6.59
N SER A 451 -11.31 10.08 5.42
CA SER A 451 -10.75 9.13 4.44
C SER A 451 -9.59 8.28 4.97
N GLN A 452 -8.88 8.77 5.99
CA GLN A 452 -7.77 8.06 6.62
C GLN A 452 -8.22 7.13 7.78
N VAL A 453 -9.51 7.06 8.09
CA VAL A 453 -10.04 6.16 9.12
C VAL A 453 -10.42 4.83 8.48
N ASP A 454 -9.98 3.74 9.12
CA ASP A 454 -10.35 2.39 8.72
C ASP A 454 -11.20 1.73 9.79
N VAL A 455 -12.39 1.27 9.44
CA VAL A 455 -13.30 0.59 10.37
C VAL A 455 -12.76 -0.75 10.88
N ARG A 456 -11.69 -1.28 10.28
CA ARG A 456 -11.01 -2.47 10.79
C ARG A 456 -10.11 -2.15 11.99
N GLN A 457 -9.78 -0.88 12.25
CA GLN A 457 -8.82 -0.49 13.30
C GLN A 457 -9.09 -1.14 14.67
N PRO A 458 -10.34 -1.21 15.19
CA PRO A 458 -10.61 -1.77 16.51
C PRO A 458 -10.87 -3.29 16.50
N VAL A 459 -10.73 -4.00 15.36
CA VAL A 459 -11.08 -5.43 15.27
C VAL A 459 -9.85 -6.34 15.15
N LEU A 460 -10.07 -7.65 15.36
CA LEU A 460 -9.01 -8.68 15.36
C LEU A 460 -8.18 -8.72 14.08
N PHE A 461 -8.79 -8.38 12.93
CA PHE A 461 -8.10 -8.32 11.65
C PHE A 461 -6.87 -7.40 11.70
N THR A 462 -6.97 -6.21 12.29
CA THR A 462 -5.85 -5.27 12.39
C THR A 462 -4.72 -5.86 13.24
N GLY A 463 -5.04 -6.54 14.33
CA GLY A 463 -4.04 -7.25 15.14
C GLY A 463 -3.30 -8.31 14.32
N ALA A 464 -4.02 -9.19 13.61
CA ALA A 464 -3.42 -10.24 12.79
C ALA A 464 -2.58 -9.67 11.62
N TRP A 465 -3.09 -8.64 10.95
CA TRP A 465 -2.39 -7.96 9.87
C TRP A 465 -1.10 -7.30 10.37
N THR A 466 -1.14 -6.62 11.52
CA THR A 466 0.04 -6.01 12.14
C THR A 466 1.09 -7.04 12.53
N ALA A 467 0.71 -8.21 13.02
CA ALA A 467 1.66 -9.29 13.29
C ALA A 467 2.40 -9.74 12.01
N GLY A 468 1.67 -9.89 10.90
CA GLY A 468 2.27 -10.17 9.59
C GLY A 468 3.18 -9.05 9.09
N SER A 469 2.77 -7.79 9.27
CA SER A 469 3.57 -6.61 8.92
C SER A 469 4.86 -6.52 9.75
N LEU A 470 4.81 -6.76 11.07
CA LEU A 470 5.98 -6.77 11.96
C LEU A 470 6.98 -7.86 11.56
N LYS A 471 6.52 -9.08 11.28
CA LYS A 471 7.35 -10.16 10.74
C LYS A 471 8.06 -9.70 9.46
N THR A 472 7.31 -9.13 8.52
CA THR A 472 7.87 -8.68 7.24
C THR A 472 8.89 -7.56 7.41
N MET A 473 8.64 -6.60 8.29
CA MET A 473 9.58 -5.50 8.58
C MET A 473 10.88 -6.01 9.21
N ALA A 474 10.81 -7.01 10.10
CA ALA A 474 11.98 -7.64 10.68
C ALA A 474 12.79 -8.40 9.61
N GLU A 475 12.11 -9.21 8.78
CA GLU A 475 12.75 -10.02 7.73
C GLU A 475 13.39 -9.18 6.62
N SER A 476 12.81 -8.02 6.32
CA SER A 476 13.31 -7.12 5.28
C SER A 476 14.44 -6.20 5.76
N GLY A 477 14.70 -6.17 7.07
CA GLY A 477 15.77 -5.36 7.67
C GLY A 477 15.41 -3.87 7.78
N ALA A 478 14.15 -3.52 8.04
CA ALA A 478 13.80 -2.15 8.43
C ALA A 478 14.49 -1.81 9.77
N ASN A 479 14.96 -0.56 9.92
CA ASN A 479 15.62 -0.13 11.14
C ASN A 479 14.64 0.46 12.17
N GLN A 480 13.61 1.14 11.66
CA GLN A 480 12.60 1.81 12.47
C GLN A 480 11.27 1.80 11.74
N VAL A 481 10.18 1.58 12.47
CA VAL A 481 8.82 1.56 11.94
C VAL A 481 7.85 2.23 12.91
N ASN A 482 6.91 3.00 12.38
CA ASN A 482 5.91 3.70 13.17
C ASN A 482 4.51 3.22 12.79
N TYR A 483 3.75 2.72 13.76
CA TYR A 483 2.39 2.21 13.55
C TYR A 483 1.37 3.03 14.31
N PHE A 484 0.28 3.37 13.62
CA PHE A 484 -0.96 3.90 14.21
C PHE A 484 -0.75 5.10 15.15
N GLU A 485 -1.84 5.60 15.71
CA GLU A 485 -1.82 6.68 16.68
C GLU A 485 -1.91 6.14 18.13
N THR A 486 -1.67 7.01 19.11
CA THR A 486 -1.89 6.67 20.52
C THR A 486 -3.34 6.35 20.81
N LYS A 487 -4.28 7.21 20.40
CA LYS A 487 -5.71 7.08 20.69
C LYS A 487 -6.62 7.57 19.55
N GLY A 488 -7.87 7.15 19.60
CA GLY A 488 -8.94 7.53 18.68
C GLY A 488 -9.08 6.56 17.50
N TRP A 489 -9.78 6.98 16.44
CA TRP A 489 -10.14 6.13 15.30
C TRP A 489 -8.97 5.52 14.53
N ARG A 490 -7.77 6.09 14.66
CA ARG A 490 -6.54 5.59 14.05
C ARG A 490 -5.56 5.05 15.09
N GLY A 491 -6.00 4.95 16.34
CA GLY A 491 -5.17 4.61 17.48
C GLY A 491 -5.08 3.11 17.75
N ILE A 492 -4.46 2.76 18.87
CA ILE A 492 -4.47 1.40 19.43
C ILE A 492 -5.40 1.25 20.64
N ILE A 493 -5.96 2.37 21.12
CA ILE A 493 -7.04 2.46 22.10
C ILE A 493 -8.05 3.51 21.64
N GLN A 494 -9.29 3.42 22.10
CA GLN A 494 -10.28 4.48 21.86
C GLN A 494 -9.91 5.76 22.64
N GLY A 495 -9.37 5.62 23.84
CA GLY A 495 -9.18 6.72 24.79
C GLY A 495 -10.38 6.88 25.72
N ASP A 496 -10.27 7.79 26.70
CA ASP A 496 -11.25 7.92 27.78
C ASP A 496 -12.57 8.55 27.30
N LYS A 497 -12.59 9.17 26.12
CA LYS A 497 -13.79 9.75 25.53
C LYS A 497 -14.45 8.77 24.56
N PRO A 498 -15.80 8.82 24.43
CA PRO A 498 -16.50 7.99 23.46
C PRO A 498 -16.06 8.32 22.02
N SER A 499 -16.21 7.36 21.12
CA SER A 499 -16.07 7.58 19.67
C SER A 499 -16.95 8.77 19.26
N PRO A 500 -16.42 9.77 18.53
CA PRO A 500 -17.23 10.89 18.04
C PRO A 500 -18.43 10.47 17.19
N ASN A 501 -18.38 9.27 16.60
CA ASN A 501 -19.45 8.69 15.79
C ASN A 501 -19.48 7.16 15.96
N PRO A 502 -20.11 6.64 17.04
CA PRO A 502 -20.13 5.21 17.36
C PRO A 502 -20.85 4.35 16.31
N GLU A 503 -21.79 4.94 15.55
CA GLU A 503 -22.54 4.22 14.52
C GLU A 503 -21.66 3.89 13.30
N LEU A 504 -20.72 4.77 12.96
CA LEU A 504 -19.79 4.57 11.84
C LEU A 504 -18.48 3.90 12.27
N PHE A 505 -18.01 4.17 13.49
CA PHE A 505 -16.84 3.55 14.07
C PHE A 505 -17.19 3.01 15.45
N ASN A 506 -17.48 1.72 15.49
CA ASN A 506 -17.95 1.04 16.69
C ASN A 506 -16.80 0.81 17.67
N SER A 507 -16.61 1.77 18.57
CA SER A 507 -15.72 1.65 19.72
C SER A 507 -16.27 2.38 20.96
N GLN A 508 -15.94 1.86 22.13
CA GLN A 508 -16.39 2.35 23.42
C GLN A 508 -15.30 3.15 24.14
N SER A 509 -15.70 4.09 24.99
CA SER A 509 -14.77 4.78 25.89
C SER A 509 -13.95 3.77 26.71
N GLY A 510 -12.64 3.97 26.76
CA GLY A 510 -11.69 3.10 27.44
C GLY A 510 -11.38 1.78 26.72
N GLU A 511 -11.94 1.54 25.53
CA GLU A 511 -11.69 0.31 24.79
C GLU A 511 -10.22 0.19 24.35
N ILE A 512 -9.67 -1.01 24.58
CA ILE A 512 -8.34 -1.41 24.11
C ILE A 512 -8.52 -2.20 22.82
N PHE A 513 -7.94 -1.73 21.72
CA PHE A 513 -8.08 -2.43 20.44
C PHE A 513 -7.19 -3.67 20.40
N PRO A 514 -7.55 -4.74 19.67
CA PRO A 514 -6.76 -5.97 19.62
C PRO A 514 -5.30 -5.77 19.25
N VAL A 515 -5.00 -4.78 18.39
CA VAL A 515 -3.64 -4.46 17.96
C VAL A 515 -2.74 -3.99 19.12
N TYR A 516 -3.30 -3.41 20.19
CA TYR A 516 -2.55 -3.09 21.41
C TYR A 516 -1.87 -4.32 22.01
N HIS A 517 -2.59 -5.45 22.06
CA HIS A 517 -2.06 -6.68 22.64
C HIS A 517 -0.95 -7.28 21.78
N VAL A 518 -1.03 -7.13 20.46
CA VAL A 518 0.01 -7.57 19.52
C VAL A 518 1.31 -6.80 19.77
N PHE A 519 1.24 -5.46 19.89
CA PHE A 519 2.44 -4.67 20.21
C PHE A 519 2.99 -5.00 21.59
N ARG A 520 2.12 -5.12 22.60
CA ARG A 520 2.56 -5.42 23.98
C ARG A 520 3.32 -6.74 24.03
N GLU A 521 2.81 -7.76 23.34
CA GLU A 521 3.47 -9.06 23.29
C GLU A 521 4.80 -8.96 22.51
N ALA A 522 4.78 -8.40 21.29
CA ALA A 522 5.97 -8.29 20.45
C ALA A 522 7.11 -7.50 21.12
N LEU A 523 6.78 -6.41 21.82
CA LEU A 523 7.77 -5.57 22.50
C LEU A 523 8.23 -6.15 23.84
N SER A 524 7.44 -7.02 24.48
CA SER A 524 7.89 -7.77 25.66
C SER A 524 9.03 -8.75 25.36
N ILE A 525 9.14 -9.17 24.09
CA ILE A 525 10.16 -10.09 23.59
C ILE A 525 11.19 -9.41 22.67
N LYS A 526 11.34 -8.08 22.72
CA LYS A 526 12.15 -7.33 21.74
C LYS A 526 13.64 -7.68 21.67
N GLU A 527 14.20 -8.22 22.75
CA GLU A 527 15.57 -8.74 22.80
C GLU A 527 15.68 -10.19 22.28
N SER A 528 14.55 -10.81 21.94
CA SER A 528 14.48 -12.17 21.40
C SER A 528 14.75 -12.15 19.90
N ARG A 529 15.33 -13.26 19.42
CA ARG A 529 15.56 -13.47 17.98
C ARG A 529 14.26 -13.90 17.30
N VAL A 530 13.96 -13.31 16.16
CA VAL A 530 12.84 -13.70 15.31
C VAL A 530 13.32 -14.75 14.32
N PHE A 531 12.64 -15.89 14.25
CA PHE A 531 12.94 -16.96 13.29
C PHE A 531 11.94 -16.95 12.13
N ILE A 532 12.42 -17.22 10.92
CA ILE A 532 11.57 -17.26 9.73
C ILE A 532 10.66 -18.48 9.76
N ARG A 533 9.43 -18.27 9.28
CA ARG A 533 8.59 -19.35 8.73
C ARG A 533 8.83 -19.42 7.23
N SER A 534 9.35 -20.54 6.73
CA SER A 534 9.20 -20.85 5.30
C SER A 534 7.90 -21.63 5.14
N ALA A 535 6.95 -21.09 4.38
CA ALA A 535 6.00 -21.97 3.72
C ALA A 535 6.79 -22.64 2.59
N GLN A 536 7.47 -23.73 2.92
CA GLN A 536 8.01 -24.61 1.90
C GLN A 536 6.80 -25.26 1.25
N LEU A 537 6.33 -24.68 0.14
CA LEU A 537 5.71 -25.46 -0.92
C LEU A 537 6.85 -26.32 -1.48
N LEU A 538 7.12 -27.44 -0.80
CA LEU A 538 8.03 -28.48 -1.28
C LEU A 538 7.37 -29.24 -2.43
#